data_AF-A0A5E8VF76-F1
#
_entry.id   AF-A0A5E8VF76-F1
#
_cell.length_a   1.000
_cell.length_b   1.000
_cell.length_c   1.000
_cell.angle_alpha   90.00
_cell.angle_beta   90.00
_cell.angle_gamma   90.00
#
_symmetry.space_group_name_H-M   'P 1'
#
loop_
_entity.id
_entity.type
_entity.pdbx_description
1 polymer ?
#
loop_
_entity_poly.entity_id
_entity_poly.type
_entity_poly.pdbx_seq_one_letter_code
_entity_poly.pdbx_strand_id
1 'polypeptide(L)'
;MLRAIVVLLIVLLAAHAPMLMNDGLFMDDWLVLKPRADYFIDIGFLLNGAGHPIFYSYDVLANWTGAPVAVMVSLALAGIVFGAVCLVLTATRLGLLDRAEAVGVAMIVWTYPGYQLWAGKANAVYVFSFGLLFVGAWLLVLAFSARGWRLVSLRVACAFVFLLSFALNSTVVLYAFVMLGLFVATWQSGNVGEGFLRRTWHAAWRCALGYPELIVLPLVYAAALSIWFKRIGLYAQHYGAHLPTLGEMANGWRAFFDAGYRDVVIHAIRAASQSPAPFAIAAVLVAVTVLLLRPGKEPPASRRAIALPLALAVVLFLALSSPYLIAGLRPSSAHFYESRHLLLFGVPAALTLLALKRLADHRIGSGVAFAFLFGSGAMLWIGMLWNDYAFMQARTLKQEALTSSLANRVQPAATVYALDDHFFGHPSRDVPFGLAEVTGMLRLAWGNQPFFGFALRAERPDILYEMAEKRVAPGTAFRHFDPSGPQATILLLAASGTASDRTLVRKYYTCRLLARCDVAELLAQIARVTIEVGPIAGIIPLDRASESVKPGR
;
A
#
# COMPACT_ATOMS: atom_id res chain seq x y z
N MET A 1 -11.10 -13.19 -25.15
CA MET A 1 -10.34 -12.33 -24.24
C MET A 1 -11.26 -11.43 -23.40
N LEU A 2 -12.13 -10.64 -24.03
CA LEU A 2 -13.05 -9.71 -23.37
C LEU A 2 -13.80 -10.31 -22.16
N ARG A 3 -14.45 -11.46 -22.33
CA ARG A 3 -15.16 -12.16 -21.23
C ARG A 3 -14.26 -12.40 -20.00
N ALA A 4 -13.01 -12.81 -20.21
CA ALA A 4 -12.09 -13.11 -19.11
C ALA A 4 -11.67 -11.84 -18.37
N ILE A 5 -11.48 -10.74 -19.10
CA ILE A 5 -11.23 -9.41 -18.52
C ILE A 5 -12.45 -8.94 -17.72
N VAL A 6 -13.66 -9.04 -18.27
CA VAL A 6 -14.89 -8.66 -17.56
C VAL A 6 -15.04 -9.44 -16.26
N VAL A 7 -14.82 -10.76 -16.29
CA VAL A 7 -14.84 -11.59 -15.08
C VAL A 7 -13.79 -11.13 -14.06
N LEU A 8 -12.54 -10.92 -14.49
CA LEU A 8 -11.48 -10.40 -13.61
C LEU A 8 -11.88 -9.07 -12.96
N LEU A 9 -12.41 -8.13 -13.74
CA LEU A 9 -12.83 -6.82 -13.23
C LEU A 9 -13.95 -6.93 -12.21
N ILE A 10 -14.98 -7.74 -12.46
CA ILE A 10 -16.06 -7.97 -11.50
C ILE A 10 -15.50 -8.50 -10.18
N VAL A 11 -14.58 -9.46 -10.24
CA VAL A 11 -13.96 -10.06 -9.04
C VAL A 11 -13.11 -9.05 -8.28
N LEU A 12 -12.29 -8.26 -8.97
CA LEU A 12 -11.46 -7.23 -8.34
C LEU A 12 -12.33 -6.13 -7.71
N LEU A 13 -13.38 -5.68 -8.41
CA LEU A 13 -14.34 -4.72 -7.86
C LEU A 13 -15.03 -5.27 -6.61
N ALA A 14 -15.41 -6.55 -6.60
CA ALA A 14 -15.99 -7.20 -5.42
C ALA A 14 -14.96 -7.35 -4.28
N ALA A 15 -13.72 -7.75 -4.59
CA ALA A 15 -12.64 -7.87 -3.60
C ALA A 15 -12.35 -6.52 -2.91
N HIS A 16 -12.33 -5.43 -3.68
CA HIS A 16 -12.05 -4.09 -3.17
C HIS A 16 -13.30 -3.27 -2.83
N ALA A 17 -14.52 -3.82 -2.92
CA ALA A 17 -15.74 -3.07 -2.61
C ALA A 17 -15.72 -2.43 -1.21
N PRO A 18 -15.25 -3.10 -0.14
CA PRO A 18 -15.17 -2.46 1.18
C PRO A 18 -14.20 -1.27 1.24
N MET A 19 -13.15 -1.26 0.39
CA MET A 19 -12.22 -0.13 0.26
C MET A 19 -12.95 1.15 -0.19
N LEU A 20 -13.93 1.01 -1.10
CA LEU A 20 -14.71 2.13 -1.65
C LEU A 20 -15.65 2.75 -0.61
N MET A 21 -16.01 1.98 0.41
CA MET A 21 -16.88 2.40 1.49
C MET A 21 -16.12 2.99 2.69
N ASN A 22 -14.79 2.96 2.63
CA ASN A 22 -13.93 3.45 3.70
C ASN A 22 -13.48 4.88 3.39
N ASP A 23 -14.07 5.83 4.11
CA ASP A 23 -13.74 7.26 4.01
C ASP A 23 -12.70 7.71 5.06
N GLY A 24 -12.09 6.75 5.76
CA GLY A 24 -11.14 7.02 6.83
C GLY A 24 -9.82 7.60 6.36
N LEU A 25 -9.20 8.37 7.26
CA LEU A 25 -7.84 8.88 7.12
C LEU A 25 -6.92 8.15 8.11
N PHE A 26 -5.80 7.65 7.62
CA PHE A 26 -4.85 6.85 8.38
C PHE A 26 -3.43 7.42 8.27
N MET A 27 -2.70 7.46 9.39
CA MET A 27 -1.33 7.98 9.44
C MET A 27 -1.15 9.36 8.77
N ASP A 28 -0.28 9.41 7.75
CA ASP A 28 0.14 10.58 7.00
C ASP A 28 -0.99 11.17 6.14
N ASP A 29 -2.11 10.45 5.95
CA ASP A 29 -3.32 10.98 5.31
C ASP A 29 -3.73 12.32 5.96
N TRP A 30 -3.60 12.42 7.29
CA TRP A 30 -3.93 13.62 8.08
C TRP A 30 -2.98 14.80 7.89
N LEU A 31 -1.78 14.56 7.35
CA LEU A 31 -0.78 15.58 7.05
C LEU A 31 -0.89 16.11 5.62
N VAL A 32 -1.45 15.32 4.71
CA VAL A 32 -1.42 15.61 3.26
C VAL A 32 -2.80 15.87 2.66
N LEU A 33 -3.90 15.45 3.29
CA LEU A 33 -5.26 15.66 2.78
C LEU A 33 -6.06 16.66 3.62
N LYS A 34 -6.87 17.48 2.94
CA LYS A 34 -7.82 18.41 3.55
C LYS A 34 -9.21 17.78 3.68
N PRO A 35 -9.60 17.25 4.85
CA PRO A 35 -10.95 16.72 5.05
C PRO A 35 -12.06 17.78 4.96
N ARG A 36 -11.73 19.06 5.18
CA ARG A 36 -12.64 20.21 5.03
C ARG A 36 -11.89 21.40 4.43
N ALA A 37 -12.62 22.34 3.82
CA ALA A 37 -12.03 23.45 3.08
C ALA A 37 -11.11 24.35 3.93
N ASP A 38 -11.47 24.55 5.19
CA ASP A 38 -10.71 25.33 6.17
C ASP A 38 -9.61 24.51 6.86
N TYR A 39 -9.52 23.19 6.66
CA TYR A 39 -8.51 22.36 7.32
C TYR A 39 -7.10 22.72 6.86
N PHE A 40 -6.21 22.91 7.83
CA PHE A 40 -4.84 23.29 7.59
C PHE A 40 -3.94 22.07 7.36
N ILE A 41 -3.20 22.08 6.23
CA ILE A 41 -2.09 21.16 5.94
C ILE A 41 -0.88 21.94 5.43
N ASP A 42 0.33 21.45 5.72
CA ASP A 42 1.59 21.98 5.18
C ASP A 42 2.22 20.99 4.19
N ILE A 43 1.51 20.70 3.09
CA ILE A 43 1.94 19.69 2.11
C ILE A 43 3.28 20.01 1.41
N GLY A 44 3.78 21.24 1.54
CA GLY A 44 5.06 21.67 0.97
C GLY A 44 6.24 20.83 1.46
N PHE A 45 6.12 20.18 2.63
CA PHE A 45 7.15 19.26 3.14
C PHE A 45 7.43 18.11 2.18
N LEU A 46 6.44 17.60 1.43
CA LEU A 46 6.65 16.50 0.49
C LEU A 46 7.61 16.89 -0.63
N LEU A 47 7.48 18.12 -1.15
CA LEU A 47 8.29 18.61 -2.25
C LEU A 47 9.67 19.09 -1.76
N ASN A 48 9.66 19.95 -0.73
CA ASN A 48 10.85 20.71 -0.32
C ASN A 48 11.62 20.05 0.82
N GLY A 49 11.00 19.14 1.57
CA GLY A 49 11.63 18.39 2.67
C GLY A 49 11.97 16.96 2.26
N ALA A 50 10.94 16.17 1.96
CA ALA A 50 11.03 14.73 1.70
C ALA A 50 11.45 14.37 0.26
N GLY A 51 11.39 15.32 -0.67
CA GLY A 51 11.83 15.10 -2.05
C GLY A 51 10.96 14.11 -2.83
N HIS A 52 9.63 14.15 -2.63
CA HIS A 52 8.65 13.29 -3.28
C HIS A 52 7.71 14.10 -4.20
N PRO A 53 8.18 14.58 -5.37
CA PRO A 53 7.39 15.45 -6.25
C PRO A 53 6.16 14.76 -6.86
N ILE A 54 6.23 13.44 -7.10
CA ILE A 54 5.10 12.66 -7.63
C ILE A 54 3.96 12.61 -6.60
N PHE A 55 4.28 12.31 -5.34
CA PHE A 55 3.32 12.34 -4.23
C PHE A 55 2.68 13.71 -4.07
N TYR A 56 3.51 14.74 -3.95
CA TYR A 56 3.07 16.12 -3.85
C TYR A 56 2.07 16.48 -4.95
N SER A 57 2.35 16.09 -6.20
CA SER A 57 1.48 16.41 -7.34
C SER A 57 0.09 15.77 -7.20
N TYR A 58 0.01 14.48 -6.85
CA TYR A 58 -1.28 13.80 -6.70
C TYR A 58 -2.08 14.34 -5.52
N ASP A 59 -1.44 14.54 -4.38
CA ASP A 59 -2.08 15.06 -3.17
C ASP A 59 -2.56 16.52 -3.36
N VAL A 60 -1.78 17.37 -4.04
CA VAL A 60 -2.20 18.73 -4.42
C VAL A 60 -3.43 18.70 -5.33
N LEU A 61 -3.40 17.88 -6.38
CA LEU A 61 -4.53 17.75 -7.30
C LEU A 61 -5.79 17.26 -6.58
N ALA A 62 -5.66 16.26 -5.70
CA ALA A 62 -6.77 15.76 -4.91
C ALA A 62 -7.37 16.85 -4.00
N ASN A 63 -6.52 17.61 -3.30
CA ASN A 63 -6.97 18.70 -2.43
C ASN A 63 -7.65 19.84 -3.21
N TRP A 64 -7.21 20.15 -4.44
CA TRP A 64 -7.85 21.17 -5.27
C TRP A 64 -9.28 20.84 -5.69
N THR A 65 -9.66 19.56 -5.71
CA THR A 65 -11.04 19.16 -6.04
C THR A 65 -12.05 19.47 -4.93
N GLY A 66 -11.60 19.75 -3.71
CA GLY A 66 -12.46 19.83 -2.53
C GLY A 66 -12.97 18.47 -2.02
N ALA A 67 -12.67 17.37 -2.73
CA ALA A 67 -13.04 16.00 -2.36
C ALA A 67 -11.83 15.04 -2.42
N PRO A 68 -10.74 15.32 -1.68
CA PRO A 68 -9.48 14.58 -1.83
C PRO A 68 -9.60 13.08 -1.57
N VAL A 69 -10.42 12.68 -0.59
CA VAL A 69 -10.68 11.27 -0.26
C VAL A 69 -11.25 10.51 -1.46
N ALA A 70 -12.27 11.06 -2.11
CA ALA A 70 -12.91 10.44 -3.28
C ALA A 70 -11.94 10.33 -4.47
N VAL A 71 -11.10 11.35 -4.69
CA VAL A 71 -10.06 11.34 -5.73
C VAL A 71 -9.06 10.22 -5.45
N MET A 72 -8.54 10.12 -4.23
CA MET A 72 -7.54 9.10 -3.88
C MET A 72 -8.10 7.68 -3.98
N VAL A 73 -9.34 7.45 -3.53
CA VAL A 73 -10.03 6.16 -3.73
C VAL A 73 -10.16 5.83 -5.22
N SER A 74 -10.52 6.83 -6.04
CA SER A 74 -10.65 6.66 -7.49
C SER A 74 -9.31 6.34 -8.16
N LEU A 75 -8.22 6.97 -7.72
CA LEU A 75 -6.86 6.68 -8.21
C LEU A 75 -6.44 5.25 -7.86
N ALA A 76 -6.63 4.81 -6.61
CA ALA A 76 -6.34 3.43 -6.22
C ALA A 76 -7.13 2.42 -7.08
N LEU A 77 -8.44 2.66 -7.26
CA LEU A 77 -9.29 1.79 -8.07
C LEU A 77 -8.87 1.77 -9.54
N ALA A 78 -8.54 2.94 -10.11
CA ALA A 78 -8.03 3.05 -11.47
C ALA A 78 -6.70 2.26 -11.62
N GLY A 79 -5.81 2.35 -10.63
CA GLY A 79 -4.57 1.58 -10.58
C GLY A 79 -4.82 0.08 -10.64
N ILE A 80 -5.75 -0.41 -9.82
CA ILE A 80 -6.13 -1.83 -9.77
C ILE A 80 -6.74 -2.27 -11.11
N VAL A 81 -7.73 -1.54 -11.61
CA VAL A 81 -8.48 -1.90 -12.83
C VAL A 81 -7.58 -1.85 -14.06
N PHE A 82 -6.93 -0.72 -14.33
CA PHE A 82 -6.09 -0.57 -15.52
C PHE A 82 -4.82 -1.42 -15.41
N GLY A 83 -4.22 -1.49 -14.22
CA GLY A 83 -3.04 -2.32 -13.98
C GLY A 83 -3.32 -3.81 -14.21
N ALA A 84 -4.44 -4.33 -13.71
CA ALA A 84 -4.84 -5.72 -13.93
C ALA A 84 -5.10 -6.01 -15.41
N VAL A 85 -5.87 -5.16 -16.09
CA VAL A 85 -6.17 -5.32 -17.52
C VAL A 85 -4.88 -5.30 -18.35
N CYS A 86 -4.01 -4.31 -18.12
CA CYS A 86 -2.77 -4.17 -18.84
C CYS A 86 -1.78 -5.31 -18.56
N LEU A 87 -1.74 -5.85 -17.34
CA LEU A 87 -0.97 -7.06 -17.02
C LEU A 87 -1.44 -8.26 -17.84
N VAL A 88 -2.75 -8.52 -17.85
CA VAL A 88 -3.32 -9.66 -18.60
C VAL A 88 -3.09 -9.48 -20.11
N LEU A 89 -3.34 -8.29 -20.65
CA LEU A 89 -3.14 -8.00 -22.07
C LEU A 89 -1.66 -8.13 -22.47
N THR A 90 -0.74 -7.63 -21.64
CA THR A 90 0.70 -7.73 -21.88
C THR A 90 1.16 -9.18 -21.88
N ALA A 91 0.81 -9.94 -20.84
CA ALA A 91 1.23 -11.33 -20.70
C ALA A 91 0.72 -12.22 -21.85
N THR A 92 -0.54 -12.03 -22.25
CA THR A 92 -1.14 -12.81 -23.34
C THR A 92 -0.65 -12.38 -24.73
N ARG A 93 -0.49 -11.08 -24.98
CA ARG A 93 0.02 -10.58 -26.28
C ARG A 93 1.46 -10.99 -26.54
N LEU A 94 2.28 -11.05 -25.49
CA LEU A 94 3.65 -11.54 -25.58
C LEU A 94 3.75 -13.08 -25.60
N GLY A 95 2.62 -13.80 -25.51
CA GLY A 95 2.61 -15.27 -25.47
C GLY A 95 3.29 -15.86 -24.22
N LEU A 96 3.43 -15.08 -23.14
CA LEU A 96 4.09 -15.52 -21.91
C LEU A 96 3.19 -16.43 -21.07
N LEU A 97 1.89 -16.14 -21.07
CA LEU A 97 0.86 -16.85 -20.32
C LEU A 97 -0.35 -17.11 -21.21
N ASP A 98 -1.02 -18.22 -20.96
CA ASP A 98 -2.36 -18.45 -21.51
C ASP A 98 -3.39 -17.49 -20.86
N ARG A 99 -4.61 -17.46 -21.41
CA ARG A 99 -5.68 -16.57 -20.93
C ARG A 99 -6.04 -16.80 -19.46
N ALA A 100 -6.16 -18.06 -19.04
CA ALA A 100 -6.55 -18.40 -17.68
C ALA A 100 -5.41 -18.10 -16.71
N GLU A 101 -4.18 -18.50 -17.02
CA GLU A 101 -2.97 -18.20 -16.25
C GLU A 101 -2.78 -16.70 -16.08
N ALA A 102 -2.95 -15.90 -17.15
CA ALA A 102 -2.84 -14.45 -17.06
C ALA A 102 -3.87 -13.84 -16.08
N VAL A 103 -5.12 -14.31 -16.13
CA VAL A 103 -6.16 -13.88 -15.18
C VAL A 103 -5.86 -14.34 -13.76
N GLY A 104 -5.42 -15.59 -13.57
CA GLY A 104 -5.03 -16.12 -12.26
C GLY A 104 -3.88 -15.31 -11.65
N VAL A 105 -2.84 -15.03 -12.44
CA VAL A 105 -1.71 -14.20 -12.04
C VAL A 105 -2.17 -12.79 -11.66
N ALA A 106 -2.96 -12.14 -12.51
CA ALA A 106 -3.47 -10.79 -12.21
C ALA A 106 -4.34 -10.77 -10.95
N MET A 107 -5.21 -11.77 -10.77
CA MET A 107 -6.04 -11.89 -9.56
C MET A 107 -5.19 -11.96 -8.30
N ILE A 108 -4.14 -12.79 -8.27
CA ILE A 108 -3.24 -12.89 -7.10
C ILE A 108 -2.46 -11.60 -6.85
N VAL A 109 -1.94 -10.96 -7.91
CA VAL A 109 -1.20 -9.70 -7.79
C VAL A 109 -2.05 -8.62 -7.13
N TRP A 110 -3.28 -8.46 -7.62
CA TRP A 110 -4.16 -7.36 -7.24
C TRP A 110 -5.01 -7.63 -6.00
N THR A 111 -5.08 -8.86 -5.51
CA THR A 111 -5.76 -9.20 -4.24
C THR A 111 -4.78 -9.50 -3.11
N TYR A 112 -3.48 -9.26 -3.30
CA TYR A 112 -2.45 -9.59 -2.32
C TYR A 112 -2.67 -8.86 -0.97
N PRO A 113 -2.93 -9.61 0.13
CA PRO A 113 -3.31 -9.02 1.41
C PRO A 113 -2.10 -8.61 2.26
N GLY A 114 -0.87 -8.91 1.84
CA GLY A 114 0.32 -8.47 2.58
C GLY A 114 0.44 -6.95 2.66
N TYR A 115 -0.07 -6.23 1.65
CA TYR A 115 -0.23 -4.78 1.73
C TYR A 115 -1.55 -4.45 2.40
N GLN A 116 -1.55 -4.05 3.67
CA GLN A 116 -2.80 -3.87 4.42
C GLN A 116 -3.36 -2.45 4.27
N LEU A 117 -2.61 -1.57 3.61
CA LEU A 117 -2.91 -0.14 3.47
C LEU A 117 -3.66 0.20 2.18
N TRP A 118 -4.33 -0.78 1.56
CA TRP A 118 -5.13 -0.56 0.35
C TRP A 118 -6.17 0.57 0.52
N ALA A 119 -6.74 0.75 1.72
CA ALA A 119 -7.72 1.82 1.98
C ALA A 119 -7.09 3.15 2.43
N GLY A 120 -5.77 3.22 2.66
CA GLY A 120 -5.09 4.47 3.02
C GLY A 120 -4.99 5.43 1.84
N LYS A 121 -5.28 6.72 2.05
CA LYS A 121 -5.49 7.67 0.94
C LYS A 121 -4.18 8.23 0.38
N ALA A 122 -3.22 8.58 1.21
CA ALA A 122 -1.86 8.91 0.77
C ALA A 122 -1.21 7.70 0.08
N ASN A 123 -1.51 6.50 0.57
CA ASN A 123 -1.06 5.22 0.03
C ASN A 123 -1.68 4.87 -1.34
N ALA A 124 -2.78 5.51 -1.74
CA ALA A 124 -3.40 5.32 -3.05
C ALA A 124 -2.44 5.67 -4.20
N VAL A 125 -1.54 6.63 -3.98
CA VAL A 125 -0.48 6.99 -4.95
C VAL A 125 0.41 5.78 -5.24
N TYR A 126 0.78 4.98 -4.23
CA TYR A 126 1.56 3.76 -4.43
C TYR A 126 0.82 2.73 -5.30
N VAL A 127 -0.46 2.51 -5.00
CA VAL A 127 -1.31 1.57 -5.75
C VAL A 127 -1.49 2.04 -7.20
N PHE A 128 -1.75 3.33 -7.40
CA PHE A 128 -1.92 3.91 -8.72
C PHE A 128 -0.63 3.82 -9.54
N SER A 129 0.51 4.20 -8.96
CA SER A 129 1.82 4.08 -9.60
C SER A 129 2.19 2.63 -9.93
N PHE A 130 1.84 1.67 -9.07
CA PHE A 130 1.99 0.25 -9.38
C PHE A 130 1.13 -0.16 -10.59
N GLY A 131 -0.10 0.36 -10.72
CA GLY A 131 -0.95 0.16 -11.89
C GLY A 131 -0.36 0.79 -13.16
N LEU A 132 0.12 2.04 -13.06
CA LEU A 132 0.76 2.76 -14.16
C LEU A 132 1.96 2.00 -14.72
N LEU A 133 2.71 1.26 -13.89
CA LEU A 133 3.80 0.43 -14.39
C LEU A 133 3.33 -0.61 -15.42
N PHE A 134 2.21 -1.30 -15.16
CA PHE A 134 1.65 -2.25 -16.11
C PHE A 134 1.02 -1.56 -17.32
N VAL A 135 0.44 -0.37 -17.15
CA VAL A 135 -0.03 0.46 -18.26
C VAL A 135 1.14 0.82 -19.18
N GLY A 136 2.27 1.26 -18.62
CA GLY A 136 3.51 1.54 -19.35
C GLY A 136 4.02 0.31 -20.08
N ALA A 137 4.04 -0.85 -19.42
CA ALA A 137 4.41 -2.13 -20.06
C ALA A 137 3.49 -2.46 -21.25
N TRP A 138 2.19 -2.23 -21.14
CA TRP A 138 1.26 -2.45 -22.24
C TRP A 138 1.48 -1.48 -23.41
N LEU A 139 1.67 -0.19 -23.13
CA LEU A 139 2.01 0.82 -24.15
C LEU A 139 3.30 0.46 -24.89
N LEU A 140 4.30 -0.01 -24.15
CA LEU A 140 5.55 -0.52 -24.70
C LEU A 140 5.30 -1.73 -25.63
N VAL A 141 4.45 -2.67 -25.23
CA VAL A 141 4.08 -3.81 -26.08
C VAL A 141 3.39 -3.35 -27.37
N LEU A 142 2.51 -2.36 -27.29
CA LEU A 142 1.85 -1.79 -28.47
C LEU A 142 2.85 -1.10 -29.41
N ALA A 143 3.86 -0.42 -28.84
CA ALA A 143 4.91 0.27 -29.59
C ALA A 143 5.69 -0.69 -30.52
N PHE A 144 5.95 -1.95 -30.14
CA PHE A 144 6.64 -2.92 -31.02
C PHE A 144 5.99 -3.12 -32.37
N SER A 145 4.66 -3.06 -32.40
CA SER A 145 3.88 -3.28 -33.61
C SER A 145 3.55 -1.99 -34.37
N ALA A 146 3.91 -0.83 -33.81
CA ALA A 146 3.60 0.47 -34.38
C ALA A 146 4.67 0.95 -35.36
N ARG A 147 4.28 1.84 -36.28
CA ARG A 147 5.17 2.50 -37.24
C ARG A 147 4.83 3.99 -37.33
N GLY A 148 5.78 4.80 -37.82
CA GLY A 148 5.60 6.23 -38.06
C GLY A 148 5.21 7.01 -36.79
N TRP A 149 4.30 7.98 -36.92
CA TRP A 149 3.86 8.83 -35.81
C TRP A 149 3.25 8.07 -34.64
N ARG A 150 2.51 6.98 -34.91
CA ARG A 150 1.92 6.16 -33.85
C ARG A 150 2.98 5.56 -32.92
N LEU A 151 4.12 5.14 -33.47
CA LEU A 151 5.24 4.64 -32.69
C LEU A 151 5.79 5.74 -31.77
N VAL A 152 6.02 6.93 -32.31
CA VAL A 152 6.56 8.08 -31.55
C VAL A 152 5.62 8.44 -30.41
N SER A 153 4.32 8.60 -30.68
CA SER A 153 3.34 8.93 -29.64
C SER A 153 3.26 7.87 -28.55
N LEU A 154 3.28 6.57 -28.90
CA LEU A 154 3.26 5.50 -27.91
C LEU A 154 4.52 5.49 -27.04
N ARG A 155 5.70 5.79 -27.60
CA ARG A 155 6.96 5.86 -26.85
C ARG A 155 6.97 7.03 -25.87
N VAL A 156 6.52 8.22 -26.31
CA VAL A 156 6.41 9.39 -25.45
C VAL A 156 5.41 9.13 -24.32
N ALA A 157 4.23 8.58 -24.64
CA ALA A 157 3.23 8.21 -23.64
C ALA A 157 3.76 7.15 -22.67
N CYS A 158 4.47 6.14 -23.17
CA CYS A 158 5.10 5.09 -22.36
C CYS A 158 6.13 5.67 -21.39
N ALA A 159 7.05 6.52 -21.86
CA ALA A 159 8.06 7.16 -21.02
C ALA A 159 7.41 8.05 -19.94
N PHE A 160 6.38 8.81 -20.30
CA PHE A 160 5.64 9.65 -19.35
C PHE A 160 4.93 8.81 -18.28
N VAL A 161 4.22 7.75 -18.68
CA VAL A 161 3.53 6.84 -17.76
C VAL A 161 4.52 6.16 -16.82
N PHE A 162 5.68 5.72 -17.32
CA PHE A 162 6.72 5.15 -16.46
C PHE A 162 7.30 6.17 -15.48
N LEU A 163 7.51 7.43 -15.90
CA LEU A 163 7.98 8.48 -15.00
C LEU A 163 7.00 8.69 -13.84
N LEU A 164 5.70 8.74 -14.13
CA LEU A 164 4.63 8.84 -13.13
C LEU A 164 4.51 7.59 -12.24
N SER A 165 5.02 6.44 -12.69
CA SER A 165 5.04 5.20 -11.91
C SER A 165 6.12 5.17 -10.83
N PHE A 166 7.14 6.05 -10.88
CA PHE A 166 8.30 6.02 -9.97
C PHE A 166 8.05 6.58 -8.57
N ALA A 167 6.82 6.48 -8.07
CA ALA A 167 6.46 6.91 -6.72
C ALA A 167 7.16 6.10 -5.61
N LEU A 168 7.63 4.87 -5.90
CA LEU A 168 8.39 4.01 -4.98
C LEU A 168 9.76 3.65 -5.55
N ASN A 169 10.80 3.60 -4.70
CA ASN A 169 12.10 3.08 -5.12
C ASN A 169 12.02 1.64 -5.68
N SER A 170 11.13 0.82 -5.13
CA SER A 170 10.89 -0.56 -5.59
C SER A 170 10.15 -0.65 -6.93
N THR A 171 9.41 0.40 -7.34
CA THR A 171 8.84 0.47 -8.71
C THR A 171 9.90 0.72 -9.76
N VAL A 172 10.98 1.43 -9.44
CA VAL A 172 12.16 1.56 -10.34
C VAL A 172 12.84 0.21 -10.54
N VAL A 173 12.89 -0.63 -9.50
CA VAL A 173 13.38 -2.01 -9.63
C VAL A 173 12.45 -2.83 -10.51
N LEU A 174 11.13 -2.79 -10.27
CA LEU A 174 10.16 -3.54 -11.07
C LEU A 174 10.15 -3.10 -12.54
N TYR A 175 10.42 -1.82 -12.79
CA TYR A 175 10.65 -1.29 -14.13
C TYR A 175 11.82 -1.95 -14.85
N ALA A 176 12.93 -2.25 -14.16
CA ALA A 176 14.03 -3.03 -14.74
C ALA A 176 13.58 -4.45 -15.15
N PHE A 177 12.60 -5.04 -14.46
CA PHE A 177 12.02 -6.32 -14.87
C PHE A 177 11.09 -6.20 -16.08
N VAL A 178 10.42 -5.06 -16.27
CA VAL A 178 9.70 -4.79 -17.54
C VAL A 178 10.69 -4.74 -18.70
N MET A 179 11.85 -4.10 -18.49
CA MET A 179 12.94 -4.09 -19.47
C MET A 179 13.53 -5.47 -19.73
N LEU A 180 13.68 -6.30 -18.69
CA LEU A 180 14.09 -7.69 -18.84
C LEU A 180 13.05 -8.51 -19.62
N GLY A 181 11.76 -8.29 -19.36
CA GLY A 181 10.67 -8.93 -20.11
C GLY A 181 10.72 -8.59 -21.60
N LEU A 182 10.99 -7.32 -21.91
CA LEU A 182 11.26 -6.87 -23.27
C LEU A 182 12.48 -7.60 -23.87
N PHE A 183 13.60 -7.62 -23.16
CA PHE A 183 14.79 -8.31 -23.61
C PHE A 183 14.50 -9.78 -23.94
N VAL A 184 13.77 -10.49 -23.06
CA VAL A 184 13.39 -11.89 -23.25
C VAL A 184 12.49 -12.06 -24.48
N ALA A 185 11.47 -11.22 -24.65
CA ALA A 185 10.58 -11.29 -25.81
C ALA A 185 11.34 -11.08 -27.13
N THR A 186 12.26 -10.09 -27.16
CA THR A 186 13.12 -9.82 -28.31
C THR A 186 14.05 -10.99 -28.59
N TRP A 187 14.65 -11.56 -27.54
CA TRP A 187 15.55 -12.70 -27.63
C TRP A 187 14.84 -13.96 -28.16
N GLN A 188 13.61 -14.23 -27.71
CA GLN A 188 12.79 -15.35 -28.18
C GLN A 188 12.38 -15.21 -29.65
N SER A 189 12.15 -13.99 -30.13
CA SER A 189 11.85 -13.72 -31.54
C SER A 189 13.07 -13.80 -32.47
N GLY A 190 14.27 -13.93 -31.91
CA GLY A 190 15.53 -14.01 -32.65
C GLY A 190 15.70 -15.32 -33.42
N ASN A 191 16.51 -15.30 -34.47
CA ASN A 191 16.67 -16.44 -35.37
C ASN A 191 17.36 -17.63 -34.65
N VAL A 192 16.73 -18.81 -34.70
CA VAL A 192 17.17 -19.98 -33.90
C VAL A 192 18.54 -20.52 -34.34
N GLY A 193 18.98 -20.21 -35.57
CA GLY A 193 20.30 -20.54 -36.09
C GLY A 193 21.46 -19.69 -35.55
N GLU A 194 21.18 -18.56 -34.91
CA GLU A 194 22.23 -17.74 -34.27
C GLU A 194 22.64 -18.37 -32.94
N GLY A 195 23.93 -18.65 -32.74
CA GLY A 195 24.46 -19.16 -31.47
C GLY A 195 24.07 -18.30 -30.26
N PHE A 196 23.97 -18.90 -29.08
CA PHE A 196 23.43 -18.27 -27.86
C PHE A 196 24.00 -16.88 -27.59
N LEU A 197 25.33 -16.73 -27.59
CA LEU A 197 26.01 -15.45 -27.32
C LEU A 197 25.61 -14.36 -28.33
N ARG A 198 25.57 -14.70 -29.62
CA ARG A 198 25.25 -13.75 -30.69
C ARG A 198 23.79 -13.28 -30.59
N ARG A 199 22.87 -14.21 -30.32
CA ARG A 199 21.44 -13.89 -30.12
C ARG A 199 21.20 -13.03 -28.90
N THR A 200 21.84 -13.35 -27.79
CA THR A 200 21.81 -12.57 -26.53
C THR A 200 22.34 -11.16 -26.78
N TRP A 201 23.49 -11.03 -27.45
CA TRP A 201 24.07 -9.74 -27.79
C TRP A 201 23.16 -8.91 -28.71
N HIS A 202 22.62 -9.52 -29.78
CA HIS A 202 21.72 -8.84 -30.71
C HIS A 202 20.42 -8.38 -30.03
N ALA A 203 19.84 -9.20 -29.15
CA ALA A 203 18.65 -8.83 -28.39
C ALA A 203 18.94 -7.67 -27.43
N ALA A 204 20.07 -7.71 -26.72
CA ALA A 204 20.47 -6.63 -25.82
C ALA A 204 20.67 -5.32 -26.59
N TRP A 205 21.40 -5.36 -27.70
CA TRP A 205 21.66 -4.19 -28.54
C TRP A 205 20.38 -3.63 -29.16
N ARG A 206 19.47 -4.49 -29.64
CA ARG A 206 18.15 -4.06 -30.14
C ARG A 206 17.30 -3.40 -29.06
N CYS A 207 17.34 -3.90 -27.82
CA CYS A 207 16.59 -3.27 -26.73
C CYS A 207 17.21 -1.92 -26.35
N ALA A 208 18.53 -1.87 -26.20
CA ALA A 208 19.24 -0.66 -25.79
C ALA A 208 19.15 0.47 -26.82
N LEU A 209 19.38 0.16 -28.10
CA LEU A 209 19.25 1.16 -29.18
C LEU A 209 17.80 1.41 -29.60
N GLY A 210 16.93 0.41 -29.47
CA GLY A 210 15.52 0.52 -29.84
C GLY A 210 14.74 1.40 -28.86
N TYR A 211 15.09 1.34 -27.57
CA TYR A 211 14.39 2.02 -26.49
C TYR A 211 15.34 2.72 -25.49
N PRO A 212 16.20 3.64 -25.94
CA PRO A 212 17.16 4.34 -25.08
C PRO A 212 16.48 5.14 -23.97
N GLU A 213 15.28 5.68 -24.22
CA GLU A 213 14.47 6.37 -23.22
C GLU A 213 14.22 5.47 -22.01
N LEU A 214 14.11 4.16 -22.21
CA LEU A 214 13.83 3.27 -21.12
C LEU A 214 15.05 2.99 -20.24
N ILE A 215 16.27 3.14 -20.76
CA ILE A 215 17.50 3.06 -19.96
C ILE A 215 17.77 4.40 -19.26
N VAL A 216 17.48 5.51 -19.94
CA VAL A 216 17.78 6.85 -19.46
C VAL A 216 16.80 7.31 -18.38
N LEU A 217 15.55 6.83 -18.40
CA LEU A 217 14.49 7.32 -17.50
C LEU A 217 14.82 7.19 -16.00
N PRO A 218 15.31 6.03 -15.48
CA PRO A 218 15.72 5.93 -14.09
C PRO A 218 16.87 6.88 -13.72
N LEU A 219 17.81 7.14 -14.64
CA LEU A 219 18.94 8.04 -14.42
C LEU A 219 18.46 9.50 -14.35
N VAL A 220 17.57 9.90 -15.26
CA VAL A 220 16.95 11.23 -15.25
C VAL A 220 16.15 11.43 -13.96
N TYR A 221 15.38 10.44 -13.56
CA TYR A 221 14.63 10.48 -12.30
C TYR A 221 15.56 10.63 -11.09
N ALA A 222 16.61 9.81 -11.00
CA ALA A 222 17.58 9.87 -9.91
C ALA A 222 18.35 11.20 -9.88
N ALA A 223 18.76 11.72 -11.04
CA ALA A 223 19.39 13.02 -11.16
C ALA A 223 18.43 14.13 -10.70
N ALA A 224 17.16 14.04 -11.09
CA ALA A 224 16.18 15.04 -10.72
C ALA A 224 15.93 15.08 -9.20
N LEU A 225 15.80 13.91 -8.57
CA LEU A 225 15.69 13.81 -7.12
C LEU A 225 16.95 14.29 -6.37
N SER A 226 18.13 14.18 -7.00
CA SER A 226 19.39 14.56 -6.35
C SER A 226 19.72 16.04 -6.50
N ILE A 227 19.30 16.66 -7.61
CA ILE A 227 19.62 18.06 -7.95
C ILE A 227 18.49 19.00 -7.55
N TRP A 228 17.24 18.72 -7.98
CA TRP A 228 16.11 19.63 -7.81
C TRP A 228 15.24 19.32 -6.60
N PHE A 229 15.09 18.04 -6.23
CA PHE A 229 14.25 17.60 -5.10
C PHE A 229 15.06 16.97 -3.98
N LYS A 230 16.20 17.58 -3.66
CA LYS A 230 17.12 17.08 -2.64
C LYS A 230 16.42 17.05 -1.28
N ARG A 231 16.52 15.91 -0.60
CA ARG A 231 16.06 15.72 0.77
C ARG A 231 16.86 16.58 1.76
N ILE A 232 16.17 17.25 2.69
CA ILE A 232 16.79 18.15 3.69
C ILE A 232 16.21 17.92 5.10
N GLY A 233 16.89 18.47 6.11
CA GLY A 233 16.45 18.46 7.51
C GLY A 233 16.10 17.07 8.03
N LEU A 234 14.89 16.89 8.58
CA LEU A 234 14.40 15.60 9.09
C LEU A 234 14.46 14.47 8.06
N TYR A 235 14.38 14.82 6.78
CA TYR A 235 14.35 13.87 5.69
C TYR A 235 15.72 13.66 5.05
N ALA A 236 16.75 14.42 5.41
CA ALA A 236 18.08 14.35 4.79
C ALA A 236 18.71 12.95 4.86
N GLN A 237 18.49 12.26 5.97
CA GLN A 237 18.94 10.88 6.21
C GLN A 237 17.82 9.85 6.03
N HIS A 238 16.64 10.28 5.59
CA HIS A 238 15.53 9.37 5.32
C HIS A 238 15.94 8.47 4.16
N TYR A 239 16.03 7.16 4.39
CA TYR A 239 16.65 6.17 3.51
C TYR A 239 18.16 6.35 3.30
N GLY A 240 18.91 6.67 4.36
CA GLY A 240 20.38 6.64 4.33
C GLY A 240 20.87 5.29 3.82
N ALA A 241 21.35 5.26 2.58
CA ALA A 241 21.82 4.05 1.96
C ALA A 241 23.10 3.63 2.68
N HIS A 242 23.07 2.44 3.26
CA HIS A 242 24.27 1.78 3.76
C HIS A 242 24.53 0.53 2.92
N LEU A 243 25.75 0.01 3.02
CA LEU A 243 26.10 -1.29 2.46
C LEU A 243 25.81 -2.34 3.53
N PRO A 244 24.66 -3.05 3.45
CA PRO A 244 24.34 -4.07 4.43
C PRO A 244 25.32 -5.25 4.32
N THR A 245 25.68 -5.81 5.45
CA THR A 245 26.43 -7.07 5.53
C THR A 245 25.60 -8.23 4.98
N LEU A 246 26.26 -9.33 4.58
CA LEU A 246 25.54 -10.54 4.12
C LEU A 246 24.59 -11.10 5.18
N GLY A 247 24.96 -11.00 6.47
CA GLY A 247 24.10 -11.40 7.58
C GLY A 247 22.86 -10.52 7.72
N GLU A 248 23.01 -9.20 7.56
CA GLU A 248 21.88 -8.25 7.56
C GLU A 248 20.95 -8.48 6.37
N MET A 249 21.51 -8.78 5.20
CA MET A 249 20.73 -9.11 4.00
C MET A 249 19.94 -10.41 4.21
N ALA A 250 20.58 -11.48 4.68
CA ALA A 250 19.92 -12.76 4.94
C ALA A 250 18.81 -12.64 5.98
N ASN A 251 19.08 -11.98 7.11
CA ASN A 251 18.08 -11.73 8.16
C ASN A 251 16.96 -10.81 7.67
N GLY A 252 17.30 -9.80 6.86
CA GLY A 252 16.35 -8.90 6.24
C GLY A 252 15.40 -9.61 5.28
N TRP A 253 15.93 -10.43 4.37
CA TRP A 253 15.13 -11.26 3.47
C TRP A 253 14.24 -12.23 4.22
N ARG A 254 14.74 -12.84 5.31
CA ARG A 254 13.91 -13.67 6.18
C ARG A 254 12.75 -12.89 6.78
N ALA A 255 12.99 -11.68 7.30
CA ALA A 255 11.93 -10.83 7.84
C ALA A 255 10.88 -10.46 6.77
N PHE A 256 11.32 -10.14 5.54
CA PHE A 256 10.43 -9.89 4.42
C PHE A 256 9.60 -11.12 4.02
N PHE A 257 10.21 -12.31 4.02
CA PHE A 257 9.50 -13.56 3.73
C PHE A 257 8.48 -13.89 4.81
N ASP A 258 8.87 -13.74 6.07
CA ASP A 258 8.03 -14.01 7.22
C ASP A 258 6.82 -13.06 7.23
N ALA A 259 7.05 -11.75 7.18
CA ALA A 259 5.98 -10.76 7.18
C ALA A 259 5.13 -10.78 5.90
N GLY A 260 5.74 -10.99 4.72
CA GLY A 260 5.07 -10.94 3.42
C GLY A 260 4.32 -12.21 3.03
N TYR A 261 4.71 -13.39 3.51
CA TYR A 261 4.06 -14.64 3.08
C TYR A 261 3.67 -15.52 4.25
N ARG A 262 4.61 -15.86 5.13
CA ARG A 262 4.35 -16.83 6.21
C ARG A 262 3.26 -16.33 7.15
N ASP A 263 3.44 -15.13 7.67
CA ASP A 263 2.53 -14.53 8.65
C ASP A 263 1.20 -14.17 7.98
N VAL A 264 1.20 -13.76 6.71
CA VAL A 264 -0.02 -13.54 5.92
C VAL A 264 -0.88 -14.81 5.84
N VAL A 265 -0.27 -15.96 5.51
CA VAL A 265 -0.99 -17.24 5.43
C VAL A 265 -1.48 -17.68 6.81
N ILE A 266 -0.65 -17.56 7.85
CA ILE A 266 -1.02 -17.89 9.23
C ILE A 266 -2.20 -17.02 9.68
N HIS A 267 -2.16 -15.72 9.41
CA HIS A 267 -3.25 -14.80 9.73
C HIS A 267 -4.52 -15.10 8.94
N ALA A 268 -4.42 -15.46 7.66
CA ALA A 268 -5.59 -15.86 6.86
C ALA A 268 -6.25 -17.12 7.42
N ILE A 269 -5.47 -18.14 7.80
CA ILE A 269 -6.00 -19.37 8.41
C ILE A 269 -6.68 -19.07 9.76
N ARG A 270 -6.04 -18.26 10.61
CA ARG A 270 -6.63 -17.83 11.88
C ARG A 270 -7.91 -17.01 11.68
N ALA A 271 -7.91 -16.10 10.72
CA ALA A 271 -9.08 -15.28 10.40
C ALA A 271 -10.23 -16.13 9.85
N ALA A 272 -9.94 -17.17 9.08
CA ALA A 272 -10.94 -18.10 8.54
C ALA A 272 -11.62 -18.93 9.63
N SER A 273 -10.90 -19.33 10.68
CA SER A 273 -11.49 -20.04 11.82
C SER A 273 -12.31 -19.10 12.73
N GLN A 274 -11.83 -17.88 12.95
CA GLN A 274 -12.51 -16.89 13.79
C GLN A 274 -13.74 -16.27 13.11
N SER A 275 -13.77 -16.24 11.78
CA SER A 275 -14.89 -15.72 11.00
C SER A 275 -14.91 -16.32 9.60
N PRO A 276 -15.64 -17.41 9.42
CA PRO A 276 -15.66 -18.14 8.15
C PRO A 276 -16.44 -17.42 7.05
N ALA A 277 -17.37 -16.51 7.39
CA ALA A 277 -18.29 -15.92 6.42
C ALA A 277 -17.61 -15.17 5.24
N PRO A 278 -16.62 -14.27 5.45
CA PRO A 278 -15.88 -13.64 4.35
C PRO A 278 -15.20 -14.65 3.43
N PHE A 279 -14.62 -15.71 4.00
CA PHE A 279 -13.94 -16.76 3.22
C PHE A 279 -14.93 -17.63 2.44
N ALA A 280 -16.10 -17.93 3.01
CA ALA A 280 -17.16 -18.65 2.31
C ALA A 280 -17.71 -17.84 1.12
N ILE A 281 -17.94 -16.53 1.30
CA ILE A 281 -18.37 -15.64 0.22
C ILE A 281 -17.28 -15.53 -0.86
N ALA A 282 -16.01 -15.41 -0.45
CA ALA A 282 -14.87 -15.41 -1.38
C ALA A 282 -14.78 -16.73 -2.15
N ALA A 283 -15.03 -17.87 -1.50
CA ALA A 283 -15.05 -19.18 -2.15
C ALA A 283 -16.13 -19.28 -3.23
N VAL A 284 -17.34 -18.77 -2.96
CA VAL A 284 -18.43 -18.71 -3.94
C VAL A 284 -18.05 -17.81 -5.12
N LEU A 285 -17.54 -16.61 -4.85
CA LEU A 285 -17.10 -15.67 -5.88
C LEU A 285 -16.03 -16.29 -6.78
N VAL A 286 -15.03 -16.95 -6.19
CA VAL A 286 -13.95 -17.62 -6.91
C VAL A 286 -14.47 -18.85 -7.67
N ALA A 287 -15.37 -19.65 -7.10
CA ALA A 287 -15.95 -20.80 -7.79
C ALA A 287 -16.70 -20.37 -9.06
N VAL A 288 -17.53 -19.32 -8.95
CA VAL A 288 -18.22 -18.72 -10.11
C VAL A 288 -17.20 -18.21 -11.14
N THR A 289 -16.13 -17.57 -10.69
CA THR A 289 -15.05 -17.07 -11.54
C THR A 289 -14.37 -18.19 -12.33
N VAL A 290 -13.95 -19.26 -11.66
CA VAL A 290 -13.34 -20.43 -12.28
C VAL A 290 -14.29 -21.06 -13.31
N LEU A 291 -15.56 -21.21 -12.98
CA LEU A 291 -16.59 -21.73 -13.88
C LEU A 291 -16.79 -20.84 -15.12
N LEU A 292 -16.77 -19.52 -14.96
CA LEU A 292 -16.94 -18.57 -16.05
C LEU A 292 -15.70 -18.45 -16.94
N LEU A 293 -14.50 -18.62 -16.39
CA LEU A 293 -13.24 -18.57 -17.13
C LEU A 293 -13.03 -19.80 -18.00
N ARG A 294 -13.57 -20.96 -17.60
CA ARG A 294 -13.42 -22.26 -18.27
C ARG A 294 -11.95 -22.52 -18.66
N PRO A 295 -11.04 -22.71 -17.68
CA PRO A 295 -9.64 -23.00 -17.96
C PRO A 295 -9.51 -24.19 -18.92
N GLY A 296 -8.67 -24.04 -19.95
CA GLY A 296 -8.58 -24.98 -21.05
C GLY A 296 -7.93 -26.31 -20.66
N LYS A 297 -8.09 -27.32 -21.54
CA LYS A 297 -7.32 -28.56 -21.51
C LYS A 297 -5.99 -28.36 -22.26
N GLU A 298 -5.15 -27.49 -21.73
CA GLU A 298 -3.83 -27.26 -22.32
C GLU A 298 -2.88 -28.43 -22.01
N PRO A 299 -1.96 -28.74 -22.93
CA PRO A 299 -0.97 -29.79 -22.69
C PRO A 299 -0.09 -29.43 -21.49
N PRO A 300 0.41 -30.44 -20.74
CA PRO A 300 1.27 -30.21 -19.59
C PRO A 300 2.53 -29.41 -19.98
N ALA A 301 2.86 -28.44 -19.12
CA ALA A 301 3.97 -27.52 -19.36
C ALA A 301 5.33 -28.23 -19.35
N SER A 302 6.27 -27.79 -20.18
CA SER A 302 7.65 -28.30 -20.13
C SER A 302 8.33 -28.01 -18.78
N ARG A 303 9.36 -28.78 -18.41
CA ARG A 303 10.16 -28.53 -17.18
C ARG A 303 10.67 -27.09 -17.09
N ARG A 304 11.09 -26.50 -18.21
CA ARG A 304 11.53 -25.10 -18.26
C ARG A 304 10.39 -24.12 -17.96
N ALA A 305 9.19 -24.39 -18.47
CA ALA A 305 8.00 -23.59 -18.22
C ALA A 305 7.50 -23.69 -16.76
N ILE A 306 7.90 -24.72 -16.01
CA ILE A 306 7.66 -24.85 -14.55
C ILE A 306 8.75 -24.12 -13.74
N ALA A 307 10.01 -24.35 -14.07
CA ALA A 307 11.14 -23.83 -13.28
C ALA A 307 11.33 -22.32 -13.43
N LEU A 308 11.08 -21.76 -14.61
CA LEU A 308 11.34 -20.35 -14.90
C LEU A 308 10.48 -19.39 -14.04
N PRO A 309 9.15 -19.56 -13.91
CA PRO A 309 8.37 -18.71 -13.01
C PRO A 309 8.85 -18.78 -11.55
N LEU A 310 9.25 -19.96 -11.07
CA LEU A 310 9.74 -20.11 -9.70
C LEU A 310 11.09 -19.39 -9.49
N ALA A 311 12.02 -19.54 -10.43
CA ALA A 311 13.30 -18.82 -10.39
C ALA A 311 13.08 -17.30 -10.44
N LEU A 312 12.18 -16.83 -11.31
CA LEU A 312 11.81 -15.42 -11.40
C LEU A 312 11.15 -14.92 -10.11
N ALA A 313 10.31 -15.71 -9.46
CA ALA A 313 9.70 -15.35 -8.18
C ALA A 313 10.75 -15.08 -7.10
N VAL A 314 11.77 -15.96 -7.00
CA VAL A 314 12.88 -15.79 -6.05
C VAL A 314 13.69 -14.54 -6.37
N VAL A 315 14.11 -14.36 -7.63
CA VAL A 315 14.90 -13.19 -8.04
C VAL A 315 14.13 -11.89 -7.84
N LEU A 316 12.84 -11.85 -8.19
CA LEU A 316 11.97 -10.70 -7.95
C LEU A 316 11.81 -10.40 -6.46
N PHE A 317 11.58 -11.42 -5.63
CA PHE A 317 11.49 -11.22 -4.19
C PHE A 317 12.76 -10.58 -3.61
N LEU A 318 13.93 -11.10 -3.95
CA LEU A 318 15.21 -10.56 -3.49
C LEU A 318 15.43 -9.13 -4.01
N ALA A 319 15.12 -8.88 -5.28
CA ALA A 319 15.30 -7.57 -5.91
C ALA A 319 14.35 -6.51 -5.33
N LEU A 320 13.08 -6.86 -5.08
CA LEU A 320 12.06 -5.93 -4.57
C LEU A 320 12.28 -5.58 -3.09
N SER A 321 12.88 -6.48 -2.31
CA SER A 321 13.21 -6.25 -0.89
C SER A 321 14.53 -5.50 -0.70
N SER A 322 15.52 -5.69 -1.58
CA SER A 322 16.87 -5.13 -1.44
C SER A 322 16.92 -3.60 -1.24
N PRO A 323 16.16 -2.75 -1.96
CA PRO A 323 16.19 -1.30 -1.76
C PRO A 323 15.81 -0.89 -0.34
N TYR A 324 14.87 -1.60 0.29
CA TYR A 324 14.48 -1.34 1.67
C TYR A 324 15.58 -1.76 2.64
N LEU A 325 16.23 -2.91 2.40
CA LEU A 325 17.35 -3.37 3.23
C LEU A 325 18.55 -2.42 3.16
N ILE A 326 18.89 -1.93 1.97
CA ILE A 326 19.92 -0.90 1.76
C ILE A 326 19.57 0.40 2.51
N ALA A 327 18.29 0.72 2.59
CA ALA A 327 17.79 1.87 3.34
C ALA A 327 17.62 1.60 4.86
N GLY A 328 18.00 0.42 5.36
CA GLY A 328 17.85 0.04 6.78
C GLY A 328 16.43 -0.29 7.20
N LEU A 329 15.52 -0.52 6.26
CA LEU A 329 14.11 -0.79 6.50
C LEU A 329 13.81 -2.29 6.43
N ARG A 330 13.02 -2.76 7.39
CA ARG A 330 12.52 -4.14 7.44
C ARG A 330 11.04 -4.09 7.85
N PRO A 331 10.19 -4.95 7.28
CA PRO A 331 8.79 -5.02 7.69
C PRO A 331 8.66 -5.80 8.99
N SER A 332 7.68 -5.42 9.81
CA SER A 332 7.22 -6.20 10.95
C SER A 332 5.77 -6.58 10.76
N SER A 333 5.43 -7.84 11.04
CA SER A 333 4.03 -8.28 11.14
C SER A 333 3.31 -7.71 12.37
N ALA A 334 4.06 -7.19 13.34
CA ALA A 334 3.52 -6.50 14.51
C ALA A 334 3.13 -5.03 14.20
N HIS A 335 3.79 -4.38 13.24
CA HIS A 335 3.51 -2.99 12.88
C HIS A 335 2.70 -2.93 11.59
N PHE A 336 1.37 -2.79 11.73
CA PHE A 336 0.41 -2.70 10.61
C PHE A 336 0.86 -1.76 9.49
N TYR A 337 1.41 -0.61 9.85
CA TYR A 337 1.82 0.44 8.93
C TYR A 337 3.11 0.13 8.14
N GLU A 338 3.94 -0.79 8.61
CA GLU A 338 5.14 -1.23 7.89
C GLU A 338 4.81 -2.18 6.73
N SER A 339 3.55 -2.61 6.61
CA SER A 339 3.06 -3.38 5.46
C SER A 339 3.16 -2.62 4.13
N ARG A 340 3.38 -1.30 4.14
CA ARG A 340 3.52 -0.49 2.91
C ARG A 340 4.62 -0.99 1.97
N HIS A 341 5.66 -1.60 2.53
CA HIS A 341 6.80 -2.13 1.78
C HIS A 341 6.46 -3.43 1.03
N LEU A 342 5.28 -4.00 1.26
CA LEU A 342 4.87 -5.30 0.74
C LEU A 342 4.01 -5.22 -0.53
N LEU A 343 3.60 -4.03 -0.99
CA LEU A 343 2.70 -3.83 -2.15
C LEU A 343 3.03 -4.71 -3.36
N LEU A 344 4.32 -4.82 -3.70
CA LEU A 344 4.77 -5.49 -4.92
C LEU A 344 4.93 -7.02 -4.75
N PHE A 345 4.79 -7.58 -3.55
CA PHE A 345 4.99 -9.01 -3.31
C PHE A 345 3.85 -9.92 -3.82
N GLY A 346 2.74 -9.32 -4.27
CA GLY A 346 1.75 -10.05 -5.07
C GLY A 346 2.32 -10.64 -6.36
N VAL A 347 3.33 -10.00 -6.97
CA VAL A 347 3.98 -10.45 -8.22
C VAL A 347 4.76 -11.76 -8.02
N PRO A 348 5.78 -11.84 -7.14
CA PRO A 348 6.46 -13.09 -6.85
C PRO A 348 5.51 -14.17 -6.31
N ALA A 349 4.51 -13.84 -5.48
CA ALA A 349 3.51 -14.81 -5.04
C ALA A 349 2.74 -15.44 -6.22
N ALA A 350 2.30 -14.62 -7.18
CA ALA A 350 1.59 -15.09 -8.37
C ALA A 350 2.47 -16.00 -9.24
N LEU A 351 3.76 -15.69 -9.37
CA LEU A 351 4.72 -16.52 -10.12
C LEU A 351 5.01 -17.86 -9.43
N THR A 352 5.10 -17.88 -8.09
CA THR A 352 5.20 -19.12 -7.32
C THR A 352 3.96 -19.98 -7.52
N LEU A 353 2.76 -19.41 -7.42
CA LEU A 353 1.52 -20.15 -7.67
C LEU A 353 1.41 -20.65 -9.12
N LEU A 354 1.88 -19.88 -10.10
CA LEU A 354 1.96 -20.32 -11.49
C LEU A 354 2.87 -21.54 -11.66
N ALA A 355 4.06 -21.52 -11.05
CA ALA A 355 4.98 -22.67 -11.10
C ALA A 355 4.37 -23.92 -10.47
N LEU A 356 3.77 -23.77 -9.28
CA LEU A 356 3.08 -24.86 -8.59
C LEU A 356 1.89 -25.38 -9.41
N LYS A 357 1.18 -24.50 -10.13
CA LYS A 357 0.05 -24.87 -11.01
C LYS A 357 0.54 -25.73 -12.14
N ARG A 358 1.55 -25.27 -12.87
CA ARG A 358 2.13 -26.02 -13.99
C ARG A 358 2.73 -27.37 -13.54
N LEU A 359 3.23 -27.46 -12.31
CA LEU A 359 3.66 -28.72 -11.70
C LEU A 359 2.47 -29.65 -11.40
N ALA A 360 1.40 -29.12 -10.81
CA ALA A 360 0.19 -29.87 -10.48
C ALA A 360 -0.59 -30.31 -11.73
N ASP A 361 -0.56 -29.54 -12.82
CA ASP A 361 -1.22 -29.83 -14.10
C ASP A 361 -0.90 -31.25 -14.59
N HIS A 362 0.31 -31.74 -14.32
CA HIS A 362 0.78 -33.08 -14.72
C HIS A 362 0.07 -34.22 -13.99
N ARG A 363 -0.47 -33.97 -12.79
CA ARG A 363 -1.07 -34.99 -11.92
C ARG A 363 -2.58 -34.94 -11.91
N ILE A 364 -3.17 -33.74 -11.88
CA ILE A 364 -4.60 -33.55 -11.64
C ILE A 364 -5.32 -32.83 -12.79
N GLY A 365 -4.59 -32.44 -13.85
CA GLY A 365 -5.12 -31.74 -15.01
C GLY A 365 -5.22 -30.22 -14.82
N SER A 366 -5.08 -29.47 -15.93
CA SER A 366 -4.95 -28.00 -15.94
C SER A 366 -6.10 -27.26 -15.24
N GLY A 367 -7.35 -27.66 -15.51
CA GLY A 367 -8.51 -27.01 -14.90
C GLY A 367 -8.58 -27.18 -13.38
N VAL A 368 -8.29 -28.38 -12.87
CA VAL A 368 -8.32 -28.68 -11.43
C VAL A 368 -7.14 -28.02 -10.73
N ALA A 369 -5.94 -28.08 -11.32
CA ALA A 369 -4.76 -27.41 -10.77
C ALA A 369 -4.91 -25.88 -10.74
N PHE A 370 -5.53 -25.29 -11.76
CA PHE A 370 -5.89 -23.86 -11.75
C PHE A 370 -6.86 -23.53 -10.61
N ALA A 371 -7.96 -24.26 -10.50
CA ALA A 371 -8.96 -24.05 -9.44
C ALA A 371 -8.35 -24.25 -8.06
N PHE A 372 -7.48 -25.25 -7.89
CA PHE A 372 -6.83 -25.53 -6.63
C PHE A 372 -5.87 -24.42 -6.24
N LEU A 373 -4.94 -23.99 -7.10
CA LEU A 373 -3.89 -23.04 -6.69
C LEU A 373 -4.30 -21.58 -6.80
N PHE A 374 -4.79 -21.16 -7.98
CA PHE A 374 -5.27 -19.78 -8.14
C PHE A 374 -6.60 -19.56 -7.43
N GLY A 375 -7.48 -20.56 -7.41
CA GLY A 375 -8.75 -20.45 -6.71
C GLY A 375 -8.59 -20.43 -5.18
N SER A 376 -7.87 -21.39 -4.57
CA SER A 376 -7.65 -21.34 -3.12
C SER A 376 -6.83 -20.12 -2.69
N GLY A 377 -5.81 -19.75 -3.48
CA GLY A 377 -5.03 -18.53 -3.27
C GLY A 377 -5.92 -17.29 -3.27
N ALA A 378 -6.73 -17.09 -4.30
CA ALA A 378 -7.63 -15.93 -4.37
C ALA A 378 -8.70 -15.94 -3.27
N MET A 379 -9.25 -17.11 -2.91
CA MET A 379 -10.20 -17.24 -1.81
C MET A 379 -9.59 -16.76 -0.48
N LEU A 380 -8.38 -17.25 -0.17
CA LEU A 380 -7.67 -16.85 1.05
C LEU A 380 -7.30 -15.35 1.02
N TRP A 381 -6.88 -14.85 -0.14
CA TRP A 381 -6.41 -13.46 -0.32
C TRP A 381 -7.58 -12.48 -0.18
N ILE A 382 -8.67 -12.70 -0.90
CA ILE A 382 -9.89 -11.87 -0.82
C ILE A 382 -10.49 -11.93 0.58
N GLY A 383 -10.57 -13.12 1.19
CA GLY A 383 -11.09 -13.27 2.55
C GLY A 383 -10.27 -12.50 3.59
N MET A 384 -8.93 -12.52 3.46
CA MET A 384 -8.03 -11.74 4.31
C MET A 384 -8.14 -10.23 4.04
N LEU A 385 -8.21 -9.84 2.77
CA LEU A 385 -8.37 -8.44 2.35
C LEU A 385 -9.65 -7.82 2.94
N TRP A 386 -10.77 -8.53 2.89
CA TRP A 386 -12.02 -8.09 3.53
C TRP A 386 -11.91 -8.01 5.05
N ASN A 387 -11.13 -8.89 5.67
CA ASN A 387 -10.85 -8.80 7.10
C ASN A 387 -10.05 -7.53 7.45
N ASP A 388 -9.02 -7.22 6.67
CA ASP A 388 -8.21 -6.02 6.87
C ASP A 388 -9.03 -4.73 6.61
N TYR A 389 -9.90 -4.72 5.59
CA TYR A 389 -10.81 -3.59 5.38
C TYR A 389 -11.82 -3.41 6.50
N ALA A 390 -12.36 -4.50 7.06
CA ALA A 390 -13.24 -4.41 8.21
C ALA A 390 -12.51 -3.83 9.43
N PHE A 391 -11.26 -4.23 9.66
CA PHE A 391 -10.44 -3.64 10.70
C PHE A 391 -10.22 -2.13 10.48
N MET A 392 -9.81 -1.73 9.27
CA MET A 392 -9.60 -0.30 8.95
C MET A 392 -10.90 0.51 9.09
N GLN A 393 -12.03 -0.04 8.68
CA GLN A 393 -13.33 0.63 8.85
C GLN A 393 -13.70 0.77 10.32
N ALA A 394 -13.50 -0.26 11.15
CA ALA A 394 -13.76 -0.18 12.58
C ALA A 394 -12.90 0.91 13.24
N ARG A 395 -11.62 1.02 12.84
CA ARG A 395 -10.74 2.13 13.25
C ARG A 395 -11.31 3.50 12.85
N THR A 396 -11.82 3.65 11.63
CA THR A 396 -12.46 4.90 11.18
C THR A 396 -13.65 5.27 12.07
N LEU A 397 -14.52 4.31 12.38
CA LEU A 397 -15.68 4.55 13.24
C LEU A 397 -15.29 5.01 14.65
N LYS A 398 -14.16 4.50 15.16
CA LYS A 398 -13.59 4.95 16.42
C LYS A 398 -13.03 6.38 16.34
N GLN A 399 -12.35 6.73 15.25
CA GLN A 399 -11.91 8.12 15.01
C GLN A 399 -13.10 9.08 14.91
N GLU A 400 -14.17 8.69 14.20
CA GLU A 400 -15.41 9.46 14.08
C GLU A 400 -16.12 9.63 15.43
N ALA A 401 -16.22 8.56 16.23
CA ALA A 401 -16.80 8.62 17.57
C ALA A 401 -16.02 9.55 18.50
N LEU A 402 -14.68 9.46 18.50
CA LEU A 402 -13.83 10.37 19.28
C LEU A 402 -14.02 11.82 18.80
N THR A 403 -13.88 12.08 17.50
CA THR A 403 -13.96 13.42 16.93
C THR A 403 -15.31 14.07 17.17
N SER A 404 -16.41 13.33 16.98
CA SER A 404 -17.77 13.81 17.25
C SER A 404 -17.99 14.12 18.73
N SER A 405 -17.51 13.25 19.63
CA SER A 405 -17.62 13.51 21.07
C SER A 405 -16.79 14.71 21.52
N LEU A 406 -15.64 14.97 20.89
CA LEU A 406 -14.83 16.16 21.18
C LEU A 406 -15.47 17.44 20.63
N ALA A 407 -15.99 17.40 19.41
CA ALA A 407 -16.64 18.55 18.77
C ALA A 407 -17.86 19.06 19.55
N ASN A 408 -18.56 18.17 20.26
CA ASN A 408 -19.69 18.51 21.12
C ASN A 408 -19.29 19.03 22.52
N ARG A 409 -18.00 19.27 22.77
CA ARG A 409 -17.48 19.75 24.05
C ARG A 409 -16.76 21.07 23.87
N VAL A 410 -16.83 21.90 24.91
CA VAL A 410 -15.95 23.07 25.04
C VAL A 410 -14.52 22.56 25.16
N GLN A 411 -13.64 23.07 24.30
CA GLN A 411 -12.22 22.77 24.36
C GLN A 411 -11.66 23.20 25.73
N PRO A 412 -10.94 22.33 26.46
CA PRO A 412 -10.26 22.74 27.67
C PRO A 412 -9.09 23.68 27.36
N ALA A 413 -8.57 24.37 28.39
CA ALA A 413 -7.37 25.21 28.27
C ALA A 413 -6.10 24.36 28.12
N ALA A 414 -6.00 23.58 27.04
CA ALA A 414 -4.89 22.71 26.67
C ALA A 414 -4.65 22.72 25.15
N THR A 415 -3.39 22.57 24.77
CA THR A 415 -2.94 22.44 23.37
C THR A 415 -2.14 21.16 23.12
N VAL A 416 -1.68 20.50 24.19
CA VAL A 416 -1.01 19.19 24.14
C VAL A 416 -1.94 18.12 24.68
N TYR A 417 -2.17 17.06 23.92
CA TYR A 417 -3.12 16.01 24.25
C TYR A 417 -2.50 14.63 24.11
N ALA A 418 -2.55 13.86 25.20
CA ALA A 418 -2.30 12.43 25.17
C ALA A 418 -3.62 11.67 25.04
N LEU A 419 -3.75 10.80 24.05
CA LEU A 419 -4.83 9.84 23.94
C LEU A 419 -4.44 8.55 24.67
N ASP A 420 -5.19 8.22 25.73
CA ASP A 420 -5.17 6.88 26.33
C ASP A 420 -6.36 6.06 25.78
N ASP A 421 -6.02 5.09 24.95
CA ASP A 421 -6.96 4.36 24.12
C ASP A 421 -7.38 3.03 24.75
N HIS A 422 -8.29 3.04 25.73
CA HIS A 422 -8.69 1.83 26.49
C HIS A 422 -9.49 0.76 25.72
N PHE A 423 -9.37 0.69 24.41
CA PHE A 423 -9.89 -0.43 23.60
C PHE A 423 -9.01 -1.69 23.69
N PHE A 424 -7.94 -1.66 24.48
CA PHE A 424 -7.05 -2.80 24.73
C PHE A 424 -7.80 -4.01 25.31
N GLY A 425 -7.62 -5.19 24.71
CA GLY A 425 -8.25 -6.43 25.17
C GLY A 425 -9.62 -6.73 24.54
N HIS A 426 -10.15 -5.84 23.68
CA HIS A 426 -11.23 -6.21 22.77
C HIS A 426 -10.72 -7.15 21.66
N PRO A 427 -11.57 -8.01 21.07
CA PRO A 427 -11.19 -8.99 20.05
C PRO A 427 -10.92 -8.32 18.68
N SER A 428 -10.03 -7.34 18.67
CA SER A 428 -9.59 -6.54 17.52
C SER A 428 -8.07 -6.55 17.45
N ARG A 429 -7.54 -6.41 16.24
CA ARG A 429 -6.11 -6.16 16.06
C ARG A 429 -5.79 -4.78 16.64
N ASP A 430 -4.82 -4.69 17.54
CA ASP A 430 -4.49 -3.41 18.18
C ASP A 430 -3.34 -2.69 17.44
N VAL A 431 -3.57 -1.43 17.10
CA VAL A 431 -2.61 -0.53 16.46
C VAL A 431 -2.85 0.85 17.07
N PRO A 432 -1.91 1.39 17.86
CA PRO A 432 -2.06 2.72 18.44
C PRO A 432 -2.31 3.82 17.39
N PHE A 433 -2.97 4.90 17.78
CA PHE A 433 -3.08 6.11 16.95
C PHE A 433 -1.74 6.83 16.89
N GLY A 434 -1.31 7.20 15.68
CA GLY A 434 -0.11 8.02 15.51
C GLY A 434 -0.36 9.49 15.80
N LEU A 435 0.70 10.26 16.02
CA LEU A 435 0.65 11.72 16.24
C LEU A 435 -0.16 12.49 15.20
N ALA A 436 -0.06 12.11 13.92
CA ALA A 436 -0.80 12.76 12.84
C ALA A 436 -2.31 12.52 12.95
N GLU A 437 -2.71 11.30 13.31
CA GLU A 437 -4.12 10.93 13.48
C GLU A 437 -4.73 11.67 14.67
N VAL A 438 -4.09 11.63 15.84
CA VAL A 438 -4.62 12.29 17.04
C VAL A 438 -4.69 13.80 16.85
N THR A 439 -3.61 14.41 16.35
CA THR A 439 -3.58 15.86 16.07
C THR A 439 -4.64 16.25 15.03
N GLY A 440 -4.83 15.43 14.00
CA GLY A 440 -5.83 15.71 12.97
C GLY A 440 -7.27 15.63 13.47
N MET A 441 -7.58 14.65 14.33
CA MET A 441 -8.88 14.56 15.00
C MET A 441 -9.17 15.77 15.89
N LEU A 442 -8.17 16.26 16.63
CA LEU A 442 -8.31 17.48 17.44
C LEU A 442 -8.61 18.70 16.56
N ARG A 443 -7.90 18.81 15.42
CA ARG A 443 -8.13 19.90 14.48
C ARG A 443 -9.50 19.85 13.82
N LEU A 444 -10.02 18.66 13.55
CA LEU A 444 -11.40 18.50 13.09
C LEU A 444 -12.41 18.92 14.15
N ALA A 445 -12.18 18.55 15.42
CA ALA A 445 -13.10 18.85 16.51
C ALA A 445 -13.13 20.33 16.92
N TRP A 446 -11.96 20.97 17.02
CA TRP A 446 -11.83 22.30 17.67
C TRP A 446 -11.15 23.37 16.81
N GLY A 447 -10.92 23.11 15.52
CA GLY A 447 -10.29 24.09 14.62
C GLY A 447 -8.78 23.93 14.49
N ASN A 448 -8.16 24.75 13.62
CA ASN A 448 -6.74 24.64 13.27
C ASN A 448 -5.78 25.29 14.28
N GLN A 449 -6.04 25.12 15.57
CA GLN A 449 -5.10 25.53 16.61
C GLN A 449 -3.80 24.69 16.48
N PRO A 450 -2.69 25.18 17.05
CA PRO A 450 -1.40 24.49 16.99
C PRO A 450 -1.36 23.29 17.95
N PHE A 451 -2.35 22.40 17.86
CA PHE A 451 -2.44 21.21 18.69
C PHE A 451 -1.23 20.30 18.50
N PHE A 452 -0.85 19.63 19.58
CA PHE A 452 0.01 18.46 19.54
C PHE A 452 -0.69 17.28 20.22
N GLY A 453 -1.22 16.38 19.41
CA GLY A 453 -1.88 15.15 19.86
C GLY A 453 -1.03 13.91 19.58
N PHE A 454 -0.98 12.97 20.52
CA PHE A 454 -0.31 11.67 20.35
C PHE A 454 -0.98 10.59 21.20
N ALA A 455 -0.70 9.32 20.94
CA ALA A 455 -1.16 8.22 21.81
C ALA A 455 -0.01 7.75 22.72
N LEU A 456 -0.26 7.66 24.03
CA LEU A 456 0.78 7.34 25.01
C LEU A 456 1.51 6.04 24.74
N ARG A 457 0.80 5.04 24.22
CA ARG A 457 1.40 3.73 23.92
C ARG A 457 2.21 3.68 22.63
N ALA A 458 2.03 4.66 21.75
CA ALA A 458 2.77 4.76 20.50
C ALA A 458 4.12 5.46 20.70
N GLU A 459 4.23 6.29 21.74
CA GLU A 459 5.31 7.25 21.89
C GLU A 459 6.16 6.99 23.14
N ARG A 460 7.36 7.57 23.14
CA ARG A 460 8.30 7.50 24.26
C ARG A 460 8.08 8.66 25.24
N PRO A 461 8.58 8.55 26.49
CA PRO A 461 8.47 9.61 27.49
C PRO A 461 9.03 10.98 27.07
N ASP A 462 9.97 11.02 26.14
CA ASP A 462 10.66 12.20 25.62
C ASP A 462 9.98 12.85 24.40
N ILE A 463 8.78 12.40 24.03
CA ILE A 463 8.05 12.84 22.82
C ILE A 463 7.88 14.37 22.70
N LEU A 464 7.71 15.09 23.82
CA LEU A 464 7.58 16.56 23.80
C LEU A 464 8.88 17.23 23.34
N TYR A 465 10.02 16.71 23.80
CA TYR A 465 11.34 17.18 23.41
C TYR A 465 11.62 16.84 21.94
N GLU A 466 11.38 15.59 21.54
CA GLU A 466 11.54 15.18 20.14
C GLU A 466 10.70 16.06 19.20
N MET A 467 9.46 16.38 19.58
CA MET A 467 8.59 17.24 18.78
C MET A 467 9.08 18.69 18.76
N ALA A 468 9.61 19.20 19.86
CA ALA A 468 10.19 20.55 19.92
C ALA A 468 11.38 20.70 18.96
N GLU A 469 12.21 19.67 18.81
CA GLU A 469 13.27 19.63 17.80
C GLU A 469 12.70 19.45 16.37
N LYS A 470 11.79 18.50 16.18
CA LYS A 470 11.22 18.18 14.85
C LYS A 470 10.45 19.35 14.25
N ARG A 471 9.74 20.16 15.05
CA ARG A 471 8.94 21.30 14.53
C ARG A 471 9.77 22.47 13.99
N VAL A 472 11.03 22.62 14.43
CA VAL A 472 11.92 23.70 13.96
C VAL A 472 12.87 23.25 12.86
N ALA A 473 12.98 21.93 12.64
CA ALA A 473 13.85 21.38 11.62
C ALA A 473 13.47 21.84 10.20
N PRO A 474 14.45 22.07 9.30
CA PRO A 474 14.19 22.45 7.92
C PRO A 474 13.31 21.41 7.19
N GLY A 475 12.35 21.90 6.40
CA GLY A 475 11.48 21.04 5.60
C GLY A 475 10.50 20.15 6.38
N THR A 476 10.30 20.39 7.68
CA THR A 476 9.41 19.61 8.56
C THR A 476 7.93 19.76 8.24
N ALA A 477 7.16 18.68 8.42
CA ALA A 477 5.70 18.69 8.39
C ALA A 477 5.05 19.19 9.70
N PHE A 478 5.85 19.35 10.77
CA PHE A 478 5.35 19.51 12.15
C PHE A 478 5.45 20.93 12.69
N ARG A 479 5.74 21.92 11.84
CA ARG A 479 5.99 23.32 12.25
C ARG A 479 4.87 23.91 13.12
N HIS A 480 3.65 23.45 12.89
CA HIS A 480 2.43 23.92 13.53
C HIS A 480 2.03 23.14 14.78
N PHE A 481 2.84 22.19 15.23
CA PHE A 481 2.57 21.46 16.47
C PHE A 481 3.20 22.21 17.63
N ASP A 482 2.48 22.40 18.72
CA ASP A 482 2.99 23.08 19.91
C ASP A 482 3.16 22.12 21.10
N PRO A 483 4.37 21.60 21.36
CA PRO A 483 4.59 20.65 22.46
C PRO A 483 4.78 21.32 23.83
N SER A 484 4.90 22.65 23.90
CA SER A 484 5.15 23.40 25.15
C SER A 484 3.89 23.89 25.86
N GLY A 485 2.72 23.75 25.24
CA GLY A 485 1.51 24.30 25.81
C GLY A 485 0.90 23.44 26.93
N PRO A 486 -0.20 23.91 27.54
CA PRO A 486 -0.84 23.20 28.62
C PRO A 486 -1.36 21.83 28.16
N GLN A 487 -1.34 20.87 29.08
CA GLN A 487 -1.53 19.46 28.77
C GLN A 487 -2.89 18.95 29.25
N ALA A 488 -3.41 17.95 28.54
CA ALA A 488 -4.57 17.17 28.96
C ALA A 488 -4.46 15.72 28.48
N THR A 489 -5.10 14.80 29.19
CA THR A 489 -5.26 13.41 28.77
C THR A 489 -6.70 13.16 28.34
N ILE A 490 -6.86 12.57 27.16
CA ILE A 490 -8.13 12.11 26.61
C ILE A 490 -8.22 10.62 26.88
N LEU A 491 -9.18 10.21 27.70
CA LEU A 491 -9.47 8.81 27.95
C LEU A 491 -10.57 8.38 26.98
N LEU A 492 -10.24 7.43 26.12
CA LEU A 492 -11.17 6.84 25.16
C LEU A 492 -11.59 5.45 25.65
N LEU A 493 -12.70 5.38 26.36
CA LEU A 493 -13.21 4.16 26.99
C LEU A 493 -14.20 3.46 26.04
N ALA A 494 -14.01 2.16 25.81
CA ALA A 494 -14.99 1.35 25.11
C ALA A 494 -16.32 1.34 25.89
N ALA A 495 -17.45 1.52 25.21
CA ALA A 495 -18.75 1.44 25.88
C ALA A 495 -19.04 0.01 26.37
N SER A 496 -19.87 -0.14 27.41
CA SER A 496 -20.30 -1.44 27.91
C SER A 496 -20.98 -2.24 26.79
N GLY A 497 -20.41 -3.39 26.39
CA GLY A 497 -20.94 -4.23 25.31
C GLY A 497 -20.48 -3.83 23.90
N THR A 498 -19.36 -3.10 23.77
CA THR A 498 -18.78 -2.75 22.46
C THR A 498 -18.62 -4.00 21.60
N ALA A 499 -19.26 -3.97 20.43
CA ALA A 499 -19.30 -5.09 19.50
C ALA A 499 -17.91 -5.33 18.86
N SER A 500 -17.65 -6.54 18.38
CA SER A 500 -16.42 -6.81 17.59
C SER A 500 -16.37 -5.92 16.35
N ASP A 501 -15.16 -5.63 15.84
CA ASP A 501 -14.93 -4.79 14.65
C ASP A 501 -15.90 -5.11 13.50
N ARG A 502 -16.03 -6.40 13.17
CA ARG A 502 -16.93 -6.85 12.09
C ARG A 502 -18.40 -6.58 12.37
N THR A 503 -18.83 -6.77 13.61
CA THR A 503 -20.22 -6.51 14.01
C THR A 503 -20.52 -5.03 13.95
N LEU A 504 -19.58 -4.21 14.43
CA LEU A 504 -19.66 -2.76 14.38
C LEU A 504 -19.74 -2.26 12.92
N VAL A 505 -18.82 -2.72 12.06
CA VAL A 505 -18.79 -2.35 10.64
C VAL A 505 -20.06 -2.80 9.91
N ARG A 506 -20.55 -4.01 10.20
CA ARG A 506 -21.81 -4.50 9.63
C ARG A 506 -22.99 -3.62 10.05
N LYS A 507 -23.08 -3.27 11.34
CA LYS A 507 -24.12 -2.35 11.84
C LYS A 507 -24.03 -1.00 11.14
N TYR A 508 -22.82 -0.44 11.05
CA TYR A 508 -22.58 0.82 10.36
C TYR A 508 -23.03 0.79 8.89
N TYR A 509 -22.61 -0.20 8.10
CA TYR A 509 -23.04 -0.29 6.70
C TYR A 509 -24.54 -0.56 6.56
N THR A 510 -25.13 -1.32 7.48
CA THR A 510 -26.59 -1.51 7.52
C THR A 510 -27.31 -0.19 7.77
N CYS A 511 -26.82 0.64 8.68
CA CYS A 511 -27.41 1.95 8.95
C CYS A 511 -27.18 2.94 7.79
N ARG A 512 -25.94 3.03 7.28
CA ARG A 512 -25.57 3.95 6.20
C ARG A 512 -26.25 3.62 4.87
N LEU A 513 -26.29 2.35 4.46
CA LEU A 513 -26.81 1.95 3.14
C LEU A 513 -28.30 1.67 3.13
N LEU A 514 -28.87 1.20 4.25
CA LEU A 514 -30.29 0.82 4.32
C LEU A 514 -31.12 1.79 5.16
N ALA A 515 -30.54 2.90 5.62
CA ALA A 515 -31.16 3.93 6.47
C ALA A 515 -31.90 3.36 7.69
N ARG A 516 -31.37 2.26 8.28
CA ARG A 516 -32.04 1.52 9.36
C ARG A 516 -31.81 2.07 10.76
N CYS A 517 -30.84 2.97 10.94
CA CYS A 517 -30.59 3.64 12.22
C CYS A 517 -29.88 4.99 12.02
N ASP A 518 -29.87 5.82 13.06
CA ASP A 518 -29.07 7.05 13.08
C ASP A 518 -27.58 6.72 13.30
N VAL A 519 -26.74 7.17 12.37
CA VAL A 519 -25.28 6.99 12.42
C VAL A 519 -24.69 7.75 13.60
N ALA A 520 -25.22 8.94 13.95
CA ALA A 520 -24.72 9.72 15.08
C ALA A 520 -24.97 8.99 16.41
N GLU A 521 -26.14 8.39 16.56
CA GLU A 521 -26.47 7.56 17.72
C GLU A 521 -25.57 6.32 17.80
N LEU A 522 -25.34 5.64 16.67
CA LEU A 522 -24.41 4.51 16.61
C LEU A 522 -23.00 4.91 17.06
N LEU A 523 -22.48 6.04 16.57
CA LEU A 523 -21.15 6.55 16.94
C LEU A 523 -21.06 6.89 18.43
N ALA A 524 -22.08 7.53 18.99
CA ALA A 524 -22.15 7.86 20.42
C ALA A 524 -22.14 6.62 21.33
N GLN A 525 -22.57 5.46 20.81
CA GLN A 525 -22.55 4.19 21.53
C GLN A 525 -21.21 3.46 21.45
N ILE A 526 -20.26 3.88 20.59
CA ILE A 526 -18.98 3.19 20.41
C ILE A 526 -18.04 3.45 21.60
N ALA A 527 -17.94 4.71 22.04
CA ALA A 527 -16.96 5.10 23.02
C ALA A 527 -17.48 6.20 23.96
N ARG A 528 -17.01 6.16 25.19
CA ARG A 528 -17.13 7.26 26.15
C ARG A 528 -15.81 8.00 26.20
N VAL A 529 -15.86 9.31 26.00
CA VAL A 529 -14.69 10.17 26.05
C VAL A 529 -14.72 11.00 27.33
N THR A 530 -13.64 11.00 28.09
CA THR A 530 -13.40 11.94 29.18
C THR A 530 -12.08 12.67 28.97
N ILE A 531 -11.98 13.88 29.52
CA ILE A 531 -10.79 14.72 29.39
C ILE A 531 -10.35 15.12 30.79
N GLU A 532 -9.10 14.84 31.12
CA GLU A 532 -8.47 15.21 32.38
C GLU A 532 -7.42 16.28 32.08
N VAL A 533 -7.63 17.48 32.63
CA VAL A 533 -6.71 18.60 32.44
C VAL A 533 -5.59 18.53 33.47
N GLY A 534 -4.35 18.59 33.01
CA GLY A 534 -3.18 18.50 33.87
C GLY A 534 -1.98 17.85 33.16
N PRO A 535 -0.83 17.77 33.85
CA PRO A 535 0.34 17.09 33.33
C PRO A 535 0.03 15.65 32.91
N ILE A 536 0.50 15.26 31.73
CA ILE A 536 0.30 13.91 31.21
C ILE A 536 1.21 12.94 31.96
N ALA A 537 0.64 11.90 32.55
CA ALA A 537 1.39 10.88 33.28
C ALA A 537 2.35 10.12 32.34
N GLY A 538 3.57 9.86 32.81
CA GLY A 538 4.58 9.09 32.07
C GLY A 538 5.36 9.87 31.01
N ILE A 539 5.11 11.17 30.84
CA ILE A 539 5.83 12.05 29.91
C ILE A 539 6.79 12.98 30.68
N ILE A 540 7.97 13.19 30.12
CA ILE A 540 8.98 14.11 30.66
C ILE A 540 8.61 15.55 30.25
N PRO A 541 8.39 16.48 31.21
CA PRO A 541 8.12 17.87 30.88
C PRO A 541 9.32 18.54 30.20
N LEU A 542 9.05 19.44 29.24
CA LEU A 542 10.09 20.21 28.54
C LEU A 542 10.97 21.01 29.51
N ASP A 543 10.41 21.60 30.56
CA ASP A 543 11.13 22.44 31.52
C ASP A 543 12.09 21.67 32.44
N ARG A 544 11.94 20.34 32.59
CA ARG A 544 12.82 19.52 33.44
C ARG A 544 14.06 19.01 32.70
N ALA A 545 14.06 19.00 31.37
CA ALA A 545 15.20 18.50 30.59
C ALA A 545 16.37 19.49 30.55
N SER A 546 16.13 20.79 30.74
CA SER A 546 17.19 21.80 30.83
C SER A 546 18.05 21.67 32.10
N GLU A 547 17.57 20.97 33.14
CA GLU A 547 18.33 20.75 34.37
C GLU A 547 19.26 19.52 34.29
N SER A 548 19.07 18.62 33.32
CA SER A 548 19.83 17.36 33.21
C SER A 548 20.95 17.34 32.16
N VAL A 549 21.14 18.40 31.37
CA VAL A 549 22.25 18.47 30.40
C VAL A 549 23.42 19.24 31.00
N LYS A 550 24.22 18.55 31.83
CA LYS A 550 25.65 18.89 31.94
C LYS A 550 26.37 18.17 30.78
N PRO A 551 27.16 18.87 29.95
CA PRO A 551 27.92 18.21 28.89
C PRO A 551 29.04 17.38 29.53
N GLY A 552 28.90 16.05 29.45
CA GLY A 552 30.03 15.12 29.61
C GLY A 552 30.85 15.13 28.33
N ARG A 553 32.16 15.35 28.48
CA ARG A 553 33.16 15.45 27.41
C ARG A 553 33.14 14.30 26.41
#